data_AF-A0A1E5Q1Q1-F1
#
_entry.id   AF-A0A1E5Q1Q1-F1
#
_cell.length_a   1.000
_cell.length_b   1.000
_cell.length_c   1.000
_cell.angle_alpha   90.00
_cell.angle_beta   90.00
_cell.angle_gamma   90.00
#
_symmetry.space_group_name_H-M   'P 1'
#
loop_
_entity.id
_entity.type
_entity.pdbx_description
1 polymer ?
#
loop_
_entity_poly.entity_id
_entity_poly.type
_entity_poly.pdbx_seq_one_letter_code
_entity_poly.pdbx_strand_id
1 'polypeptide(L)'
;MAGASSINGNANLLIEIAALLHEGRPDGDASTMARAPRAHADVSAQALRFARFADDQFKDTIALFAALATRLKTTGTGFARVDDDTARAFLDRLLAEGGYVKPESG
;
A
#
# COMPACT_ATOMS: atom_id res chain seq x y z
N MET A 1 17.61 -2.90 9.23
CA MET A 1 17.27 -3.13 7.80
C MET A 1 15.82 -3.61 7.73
N ALA A 2 14.99 -3.03 6.85
CA ALA A 2 13.64 -3.53 6.62
C ALA A 2 13.72 -4.80 5.74
N GLY A 3 13.25 -5.94 6.24
CA GLY A 3 13.21 -7.19 5.48
C GLY A 3 11.99 -7.26 4.54
N ALA A 4 11.99 -8.22 3.59
CA ALA A 4 10.89 -8.41 2.63
C ALA A 4 9.51 -8.54 3.28
N SER A 5 9.41 -9.16 4.46
CA SER A 5 8.14 -9.27 5.19
C SER A 5 7.60 -7.90 5.66
N SER A 6 8.50 -6.97 6.03
CA SER A 6 8.14 -5.61 6.42
C SER A 6 7.69 -4.77 5.21
N ILE A 7 8.32 -4.94 4.04
CA ILE A 7 7.95 -4.25 2.80
C ILE A 7 6.57 -4.71 2.31
N ASN A 8 6.32 -6.02 2.32
CA ASN A 8 5.02 -6.58 1.95
C ASN A 8 3.93 -6.25 2.97
N GLY A 9 4.26 -6.21 4.27
CA GLY A 9 3.34 -5.77 5.32
C GLY A 9 2.85 -4.33 5.12
N ASN A 10 3.78 -3.41 4.81
CA ASN A 10 3.43 -2.02 4.54
C ASN A 10 2.57 -1.85 3.27
N ALA A 11 2.80 -2.68 2.25
CA ALA A 11 1.99 -2.67 1.03
C ALA A 11 0.52 -3.08 1.32
N ASN A 12 0.32 -4.13 2.13
CA ASN A 12 -1.02 -4.58 2.50
C ASN A 12 -1.75 -3.53 3.34
N LEU A 13 -1.07 -2.89 4.28
CA LEU A 13 -1.65 -1.87 5.14
C LEU A 13 -2.13 -0.64 4.35
N LEU A 14 -1.41 -0.25 3.30
CA LEU A 14 -1.84 0.82 2.39
C LEU A 14 -3.08 0.45 1.56
N ILE A 15 -3.21 -0.81 1.16
CA ILE A 15 -4.41 -1.31 0.47
C ILE A 15 -5.60 -1.31 1.42
N GLU A 16 -5.40 -1.72 2.68
CA GLU A 16 -6.44 -1.68 3.72
C GLU A 16 -6.89 -0.26 4.02
N ILE A 17 -5.97 0.70 4.17
CA ILE A 17 -6.31 2.12 4.33
C ILE A 17 -7.11 2.63 3.13
N ALA A 18 -6.71 2.27 1.91
CA ALA A 18 -7.44 2.65 0.71
C ALA A 18 -8.86 2.03 0.67
N ALA A 19 -9.01 0.77 1.07
CA ALA A 19 -10.30 0.11 1.15
C ALA A 19 -11.21 0.75 2.22
N LEU A 20 -10.69 1.00 3.42
CA LEU A 20 -11.43 1.66 4.51
C LEU A 20 -11.87 3.07 4.14
N LEU A 21 -11.00 3.82 3.47
CA LEU A 21 -11.36 5.13 2.93
C LEU A 21 -12.46 5.00 1.87
N HIS A 22 -12.39 4.01 0.97
CA HIS A 22 -13.46 3.72 -0.01
C HIS A 22 -14.81 3.45 0.64
N GLU A 23 -14.82 2.68 1.72
CA GLU A 23 -16.03 2.40 2.50
C GLU A 23 -16.57 3.65 3.21
N GLY A 24 -15.68 4.50 3.72
CA GLY A 24 -16.00 5.76 4.38
C GLY A 24 -16.18 6.96 3.44
N ARG A 25 -16.35 6.73 2.13
CA ARG A 25 -16.47 7.81 1.14
C ARG A 25 -17.50 8.84 1.61
N PRO A 26 -17.24 10.15 1.40
CA PRO A 26 -18.23 11.18 1.71
C PRO A 26 -19.54 10.82 1.02
N ASP A 27 -20.58 10.56 1.81
CA ASP A 27 -21.87 10.23 1.25
C ASP A 27 -22.34 11.40 0.38
N GLY A 28 -22.80 11.08 -0.83
CA GLY A 28 -23.47 12.05 -1.69
C GLY A 28 -24.60 12.76 -0.95
N ASP A 29 -25.20 12.10 0.04
CA ASP A 29 -26.26 12.64 0.89
C ASP A 29 -25.84 13.77 1.83
N ALA A 30 -24.58 13.84 2.26
CA ALA A 30 -24.08 15.01 2.98
C ALA A 30 -24.17 16.28 2.09
N SER A 31 -23.95 16.13 0.78
CA SER A 31 -24.17 17.19 -0.20
C SER A 31 -25.65 17.40 -0.53
N THR A 32 -26.52 16.42 -0.28
CA THR A 32 -27.97 16.48 -0.54
C THR A 32 -28.71 17.23 0.58
N MET A 33 -28.23 17.14 1.82
CA MET A 33 -28.84 17.82 2.98
C MET A 33 -28.67 19.34 2.99
N ALA A 34 -27.63 19.86 2.34
CA ALA A 34 -27.37 21.29 2.22
C ALA A 34 -27.85 21.93 0.90
N ARG A 35 -28.57 21.19 0.04
CA ARG A 35 -29.11 21.72 -1.23
C ARG A 35 -30.40 22.52 -1.03
N ALA A 36 -30.62 23.50 -1.90
CA ALA A 36 -31.90 24.20 -2.00
C ALA A 36 -33.07 23.20 -2.13
N PRO A 37 -34.21 23.44 -1.46
CA PRO A 37 -34.57 24.66 -0.71
C PRO A 37 -34.16 24.65 0.78
N ARG A 38 -33.37 23.67 1.24
CA ARG A 38 -33.06 23.49 2.67
C ARG A 38 -32.05 24.52 3.21
N ALA A 39 -31.32 25.19 2.31
CA ALA A 39 -30.38 26.26 2.64
C ALA A 39 -30.51 27.41 1.62
N HIS A 40 -30.01 28.59 2.01
CA HIS A 40 -29.87 29.72 1.10
C HIS A 40 -29.08 29.31 -0.16
N ALA A 41 -29.39 29.91 -1.32
CA ALA A 41 -28.83 29.52 -2.60
C ALA A 41 -27.29 29.53 -2.61
N ASP A 42 -26.69 30.57 -2.02
CA ASP A 42 -25.22 30.69 -1.93
C ASP A 42 -24.59 29.63 -1.03
N VAL A 43 -25.23 29.32 0.10
CA VAL A 43 -24.77 28.25 1.01
C VAL A 43 -24.85 26.90 0.31
N SER A 44 -25.94 26.66 -0.42
CA SER A 44 -26.12 25.45 -1.22
C SER A 44 -25.04 25.32 -2.30
N ALA A 45 -24.70 26.43 -2.97
CA ALA A 45 -23.65 26.46 -3.99
C ALA A 45 -22.26 26.20 -3.40
N GLN A 46 -21.94 26.75 -2.22
CA GLN A 46 -20.67 26.49 -1.56
C GLN A 46 -20.55 25.08 -1.01
N ALA A 47 -21.62 24.55 -0.41
CA ALA A 47 -21.66 23.16 0.06
C ALA A 47 -21.45 22.18 -1.11
N LEU A 48 -22.06 22.44 -2.27
CA LEU A 48 -21.83 21.64 -3.47
C LEU A 48 -20.40 21.73 -3.98
N ARG A 49 -19.78 22.92 -3.98
CA ARG A 49 -18.37 23.10 -4.36
C ARG A 49 -17.43 22.33 -3.44
N PHE A 50 -17.64 22.44 -2.13
CA PHE A 50 -16.87 21.71 -1.14
C PHE A 50 -17.01 20.19 -1.31
N ALA A 51 -18.23 19.69 -1.47
CA ALA A 51 -18.48 18.25 -1.65
C ALA A 51 -17.76 17.69 -2.87
N ARG A 52 -17.75 18.42 -4.00
CA ARG A 52 -17.00 18.02 -5.20
C ARG A 52 -15.50 18.00 -4.97
N PHE A 53 -14.97 19.05 -4.34
CA PHE A 53 -13.55 19.11 -4.01
C PHE A 53 -13.15 17.95 -3.08
N ALA A 54 -13.95 17.67 -2.06
CA ALA A 54 -13.69 16.57 -1.12
C ALA A 54 -13.73 15.19 -1.83
N ASP A 55 -14.67 14.97 -2.75
CA ASP A 55 -14.76 13.74 -3.56
C ASP A 55 -13.54 13.58 -4.49
N ASP A 56 -13.04 14.67 -5.08
CA ASP A 56 -11.83 14.62 -5.93
C ASP A 56 -10.57 14.30 -5.11
N GLN A 57 -10.35 15.02 -3.99
CA GLN A 57 -9.21 14.74 -3.09
C GLN A 57 -9.25 13.33 -2.51
N PHE A 58 -10.45 12.84 -2.24
CA PHE A 58 -10.67 11.47 -1.80
C PHE A 58 -10.19 10.47 -2.86
N LYS A 59 -10.63 10.59 -4.12
CA LYS A 59 -10.21 9.69 -5.22
C LYS A 59 -8.71 9.73 -5.47
N ASP A 60 -8.11 10.92 -5.45
CA ASP A 60 -6.66 11.10 -5.64
C ASP A 60 -5.86 10.38 -4.54
N THR A 61 -6.33 10.46 -3.28
CA THR A 61 -5.69 9.80 -2.14
C THR A 61 -5.74 8.28 -2.27
N ILE A 62 -6.91 7.72 -2.65
CA ILE A 62 -7.06 6.29 -2.92
C ILE A 62 -6.09 5.83 -4.02
N ALA A 63 -6.04 6.57 -5.13
CA ALA A 63 -5.15 6.26 -6.24
C ALA A 63 -3.68 6.27 -5.82
N LEU A 64 -3.27 7.26 -4.99
CA LEU A 64 -1.92 7.35 -4.46
C LEU A 64 -1.57 6.14 -3.58
N PHE A 65 -2.45 5.74 -2.66
CA PHE A 65 -2.19 4.58 -1.79
C PHE A 65 -2.12 3.28 -2.57
N ALA A 66 -3.01 3.06 -3.55
CA ALA A 66 -2.96 1.90 -4.43
C ALA A 66 -1.67 1.85 -5.26
N ALA A 67 -1.23 2.99 -5.81
CA ALA A 67 0.02 3.09 -6.55
C ALA A 67 1.24 2.82 -5.66
N LEU A 68 1.26 3.36 -4.44
CA LEU A 68 2.35 3.15 -3.49
C LEU A 68 2.42 1.68 -3.03
N ALA A 69 1.28 1.07 -2.72
CA ALA A 69 1.20 -0.35 -2.38
C ALA A 69 1.74 -1.24 -3.52
N THR A 70 1.36 -0.94 -4.76
CA THR A 70 1.84 -1.66 -5.95
C THR A 70 3.36 -1.55 -6.09
N ARG A 71 3.92 -0.35 -5.88
CA ARG A 71 5.37 -0.14 -5.89
C ARG A 71 6.08 -0.91 -4.79
N LEU A 72 5.56 -0.87 -3.55
CA LEU A 72 6.13 -1.61 -2.44
C LEU A 72 6.10 -3.13 -2.68
N LYS A 73 4.99 -3.66 -3.20
CA LYS A 73 4.88 -5.08 -3.56
C LYS A 73 5.90 -5.48 -4.62
N THR A 74 6.06 -4.65 -5.66
CA THR A 74 7.06 -4.87 -6.72
C THR A 74 8.48 -4.90 -6.14
N THR A 75 8.82 -3.94 -5.28
CA THR A 75 10.11 -3.88 -4.59
C THR A 75 10.32 -5.10 -3.68
N GLY A 76 9.30 -5.50 -2.92
CA GLY A 76 9.35 -6.67 -2.05
C GLY A 76 9.59 -7.98 -2.81
N THR A 77 8.90 -8.18 -3.94
CA THR A 77 9.13 -9.33 -4.83
C THR A 77 10.53 -9.31 -5.44
N GLY A 78 11.00 -8.13 -5.86
CA GLY A 78 12.37 -7.96 -6.36
C GLY A 78 13.42 -8.34 -5.31
N PHE A 79 13.25 -7.88 -4.07
CA PHE A 79 14.15 -8.20 -2.97
C PHE A 79 14.18 -9.70 -2.65
N ALA A 80 13.01 -10.35 -2.57
CA ALA A 80 12.92 -11.78 -2.31
C ALA A 80 13.64 -12.61 -3.38
N ARG A 81 13.52 -12.22 -4.66
CA ARG A 81 14.22 -12.90 -5.75
C ARG A 81 15.75 -12.79 -5.66
N VAL A 82 16.26 -11.61 -5.31
CA VAL A 82 17.70 -11.40 -5.13
C VAL A 82 18.24 -12.21 -3.96
N ASP A 83 17.48 -12.30 -2.87
CA ASP A 83 17.85 -13.12 -1.70
C ASP A 83 17.88 -14.60 -2.05
N ASP A 84 16.87 -15.11 -2.76
CA ASP A 84 16.82 -16.50 -3.25
C ASP A 84 18.00 -16.83 -4.19
N ASP A 85 18.33 -15.94 -5.14
CA ASP A 85 19.46 -16.11 -6.05
C ASP A 85 20.80 -16.13 -5.28
N THR A 86 20.91 -15.29 -4.24
CA THR A 86 22.09 -15.25 -3.35
C THR A 86 22.21 -16.53 -2.53
N ALA A 87 21.11 -17.01 -1.95
CA ALA A 87 21.06 -18.24 -1.17
C ALA A 87 21.41 -19.45 -2.05
N ARG A 88 20.89 -19.51 -3.28
CA ARG A 88 21.22 -20.56 -4.24
C ARG A 88 22.70 -20.53 -4.62
N ALA A 89 23.25 -19.36 -4.97
CA ALA A 89 24.67 -19.22 -5.29
C ALA A 89 25.58 -19.62 -4.11
N PHE A 90 25.18 -19.31 -2.88
CA PHE A 90 25.87 -19.76 -1.67
C PHE A 90 25.84 -21.28 -1.52
N LEU A 91 24.68 -21.92 -1.69
CA LEU A 91 24.54 -23.38 -1.63
C LEU A 91 25.36 -24.06 -2.74
N ASP A 92 25.33 -23.53 -3.96
CA ASP A 92 26.10 -24.06 -5.09
C ASP A 92 27.60 -23.99 -4.81
N ARG A 93 28.09 -22.89 -4.22
CA ARG A 93 29.48 -22.76 -3.78
C ARG A 93 29.82 -23.75 -2.66
N LEU A 94 28.95 -23.90 -1.67
CA LEU A 94 29.17 -24.85 -0.57
C LEU A 94 29.23 -26.29 -1.10
N LEU A 95 28.41 -26.65 -2.09
CA LEU A 95 28.43 -27.97 -2.71
C LEU A 95 29.67 -28.18 -3.60
N ALA A 96 30.13 -27.14 -4.30
CA ALA A 96 31.29 -27.23 -5.19
C ALA A 96 32.63 -27.20 -4.45
N GLU A 97 32.75 -26.40 -3.39
CA GLU A 97 34.01 -26.12 -2.69
C GLU A 97 34.05 -26.72 -1.27
N GLY A 98 32.92 -27.23 -0.76
CA GLY A 98 32.81 -27.75 0.61
C GLY A 98 33.48 -29.10 0.79
N GLY A 99 34.42 -29.17 1.75
CA GLY A 99 34.99 -30.41 2.25
C GLY A 99 34.47 -30.73 3.65
N TYR A 100 34.10 -31.98 3.91
CA TYR A 100 33.75 -32.43 5.26
C TYR A 100 34.97 -32.38 6.18
N VAL A 101 34.89 -31.61 7.26
CA VAL A 101 35.86 -31.63 8.35
C VAL A 101 35.26 -32.43 9.49
N LYS A 102 35.84 -33.60 9.79
CA LYS A 102 35.42 -34.41 10.95
C LYS A 102 35.68 -33.59 12.22
N PRO A 103 34.72 -33.49 13.16
CA PRO A 103 34.98 -32.85 14.45
C PRO A 103 36.09 -33.60 15.19
N GLU A 104 37.05 -32.85 15.74
CA GLU A 104 38.10 -33.44 16.56
C GLU A 104 37.46 -34.07 17.80
N SER A 105 37.64 -35.38 17.94
CA SER A 105 37.10 -36.14 19.07
C SER A 105 37.81 -35.65 20.34
N GLY A 106 37.12 -34.83 21.12
CA GLY A 106 37.48 -34.49 22.51
C GLY A 106 37.02 -35.56 23.47
#